data_AF-A0A836QQK3-F1
#
_entry.id   AF-A0A836QQK3-F1
#
_cell.length_a   1.000
_cell.length_b   1.000
_cell.length_c   1.000
_cell.angle_alpha   90.00
_cell.angle_beta   90.00
_cell.angle_gamma   90.00
#
_symmetry.space_group_name_H-M   'P 1'
#
loop_
_entity.id
_entity.type
_entity.pdbx_description
1 polymer ?
#
loop_
_entity_poly.entity_id
_entity_poly.type
_entity_poly.pdbx_seq_one_letter_code
_entity_poly.pdbx_strand_id
1 'polypeptide(L)'
;NDKKTVGDLYFKSKVGTLIKIFSFSLKGKTSEVMKNIKILTRIESPYEILNQETAKGKFIFQRYEKINKLYIDLLDSAVKTVGKEKLLVFTYSEDKMSFTGDLANELLYRFPDRIIMVGRKKDDDLRISLRSKNILLPPILEKSLAGLEGYGGGHEYACGANVKESHFKEFIERIKNNMD
;
A
#
# COMPACT_ATOMS: atom_id res chain seq x y z
N ASN A 1 -27.52 -12.81 -7.82
CA ASN A 1 -27.04 -11.95 -6.72
C ASN A 1 -25.52 -12.02 -6.64
N ASP A 2 -24.82 -11.17 -7.39
CA ASP A 2 -23.37 -11.02 -7.23
C ASP A 2 -23.09 -10.37 -5.87
N LYS A 3 -22.63 -11.17 -4.91
CA LYS A 3 -22.16 -10.65 -3.62
C LYS A 3 -20.94 -9.78 -3.85
N LYS A 4 -21.11 -8.46 -3.78
CA LYS A 4 -20.01 -7.50 -3.76
C LYS A 4 -19.09 -7.81 -2.58
N THR A 5 -17.79 -7.94 -2.84
CA THR A 5 -16.78 -8.14 -1.80
C THR A 5 -16.41 -6.82 -1.14
N VAL A 6 -15.77 -6.87 0.04
CA VAL A 6 -15.16 -5.69 0.66
C VAL A 6 -14.13 -5.03 -0.28
N GLY A 7 -13.39 -5.85 -1.04
CA GLY A 7 -12.47 -5.37 -2.07
C GLY A 7 -13.18 -4.59 -3.18
N ASP A 8 -14.33 -5.07 -3.67
CA ASP A 8 -15.12 -4.34 -4.67
C ASP A 8 -15.61 -2.99 -4.13
N LEU A 9 -16.01 -2.90 -2.86
CA LEU A 9 -16.36 -1.64 -2.23
C LEU A 9 -15.16 -0.69 -2.19
N TYR A 10 -13.99 -1.17 -1.78
CA TYR A 10 -12.80 -0.34 -1.61
C TYR A 10 -12.19 0.10 -2.95
N PHE A 11 -12.17 -0.75 -3.98
CA PHE A 11 -11.45 -0.48 -5.23
C PHE A 11 -12.34 -0.05 -6.40
N LYS A 12 -13.65 -0.34 -6.39
CA LYS A 12 -14.55 -0.06 -7.54
C LYS A 12 -15.68 0.92 -7.24
N SER A 13 -15.81 1.43 -6.02
CA SER A 13 -16.93 2.30 -5.63
C SER A 13 -16.50 3.74 -5.30
N LYS A 14 -17.48 4.67 -5.31
CA LYS A 14 -17.28 6.06 -4.86
C LYS A 14 -16.89 6.15 -3.37
N VAL A 15 -17.36 5.22 -2.53
CA VAL A 15 -16.94 5.12 -1.13
C VAL A 15 -15.46 4.76 -1.06
N GLY A 16 -15.01 3.85 -1.92
CA GLY A 16 -13.59 3.53 -2.10
C GLY A 16 -12.75 4.74 -2.51
N THR A 17 -13.24 5.53 -3.47
CA THR A 17 -12.62 6.81 -3.84
C THR A 17 -12.51 7.75 -2.65
N LEU A 18 -13.57 7.87 -1.84
CA LEU A 18 -13.55 8.70 -0.63
C LEU A 18 -12.50 8.21 0.37
N ILE A 19 -12.42 6.91 0.64
CA ILE A 19 -11.41 6.32 1.52
C ILE A 19 -9.99 6.64 1.03
N LYS A 20 -9.74 6.52 -0.28
CA LYS A 20 -8.45 6.90 -0.89
C LYS A 20 -8.17 8.39 -0.73
N ILE A 21 -9.16 9.26 -0.94
CA ILE A 21 -9.01 10.71 -0.72
C ILE A 21 -8.55 10.99 0.71
N PHE A 22 -9.25 10.44 1.72
CA PHE A 22 -8.86 10.62 3.12
C PHE A 22 -7.46 10.08 3.40
N SER A 23 -7.17 8.84 3.00
CA SER A 23 -5.83 8.22 3.18
C SER A 23 -4.72 9.08 2.57
N PHE A 24 -4.94 9.60 1.36
CA PHE A 24 -3.92 10.34 0.61
C PHE A 24 -3.74 11.77 1.15
N SER A 25 -4.83 12.44 1.55
CA SER A 25 -4.76 13.74 2.20
C SER A 25 -3.94 13.72 3.51
N LEU A 26 -3.78 12.55 4.13
CA LEU A 26 -3.01 12.37 5.36
C LEU A 26 -1.57 11.87 5.13
N LYS A 27 -1.08 11.88 3.89
CA LYS A 27 0.31 11.52 3.54
C LYS A 27 1.17 12.76 3.23
N GLY A 28 2.49 12.60 3.43
CA GLY A 28 3.49 13.62 3.09
C GLY A 28 4.02 14.37 4.31
N LYS A 29 4.41 15.64 4.12
CA LYS A 29 4.97 16.45 5.20
C LYS A 29 3.92 16.77 6.26
N THR A 30 4.29 16.74 7.54
CA THR A 30 3.38 17.02 8.67
C THR A 30 2.62 18.34 8.51
N SER A 31 3.28 19.40 8.04
CA SER A 31 2.64 20.70 7.82
C SER A 31 1.52 20.66 6.76
N GLU A 32 1.71 19.91 5.69
CA GLU A 32 0.68 19.71 4.65
C GLU A 32 -0.47 18.85 5.17
N VAL A 33 -0.15 17.79 5.92
CA VAL A 33 -1.15 16.91 6.55
C VAL A 33 -2.03 17.70 7.51
N MET A 34 -1.44 18.51 8.40
CA MET A 34 -2.19 19.33 9.35
C MET A 34 -3.08 20.37 8.65
N LYS A 35 -2.62 20.94 7.52
CA LYS A 35 -3.44 21.82 6.69
C LYS A 35 -4.65 21.08 6.13
N ASN A 36 -4.47 19.86 5.62
CA ASN A 36 -5.58 19.05 5.08
C ASN A 36 -6.56 18.66 6.18
N ILE A 37 -6.08 18.22 7.36
CA ILE A 37 -6.93 17.89 8.51
C ILE A 37 -7.82 19.07 8.88
N LYS A 38 -7.26 20.28 9.01
CA LYS A 38 -8.04 21.50 9.36
C LYS A 38 -9.14 21.82 8.35
N ILE A 39 -8.95 21.48 7.08
CA ILE A 39 -9.97 21.68 6.04
C ILE A 39 -10.99 20.56 6.10
N LEU A 40 -10.56 19.31 6.26
CA LEU A 40 -11.44 18.14 6.38
C LEU A 40 -12.41 18.26 7.56
N THR A 41 -12.00 18.83 8.71
CA THR A 41 -12.89 19.05 9.86
C THR A 41 -14.01 20.07 9.59
N ARG A 42 -13.95 20.79 8.48
CA ARG A 42 -14.95 21.79 8.06
C ARG A 42 -15.78 21.31 6.88
N ILE A 43 -15.53 20.12 6.35
CA ILE A 43 -16.37 19.51 5.31
C ILE A 43 -17.65 19.01 5.97
N GLU A 44 -18.80 19.42 5.45
CA GLU A 44 -20.12 19.07 6.01
C GLU A 44 -20.74 17.86 5.31
N SER A 45 -20.34 17.60 4.07
CA SER A 45 -20.81 16.46 3.28
C SER A 45 -19.68 15.85 2.44
N PRO A 46 -19.61 14.51 2.30
CA PRO A 46 -18.62 13.86 1.43
C PRO A 46 -18.77 14.26 -0.04
N TYR A 47 -19.96 14.69 -0.45
CA TYR A 47 -20.24 15.16 -1.81
C TYR A 47 -19.55 16.48 -2.12
N GLU A 48 -19.25 17.31 -1.12
CA GLU A 48 -18.46 18.52 -1.33
C GLU A 48 -17.09 18.21 -1.95
N ILE A 49 -16.50 17.08 -1.55
CA ILE A 49 -15.22 16.60 -2.06
C ILE A 49 -15.43 15.85 -3.38
N LEU A 50 -16.33 14.86 -3.40
CA LEU A 50 -16.53 13.97 -4.56
C LEU A 50 -17.03 14.71 -5.80
N ASN A 51 -17.93 15.67 -5.61
CA ASN A 51 -18.49 16.50 -6.68
C ASN A 51 -17.80 17.86 -6.78
N GLN A 52 -16.83 18.15 -5.91
CA GLN A 52 -16.06 19.41 -5.88
C GLN A 52 -16.95 20.66 -5.75
N GLU A 53 -18.04 20.58 -4.98
CA GLU A 53 -19.09 21.61 -4.87
C GLU A 53 -18.60 22.90 -4.16
N THR A 54 -17.58 22.80 -3.32
CA THR A 54 -17.07 23.92 -2.53
C THR A 54 -15.57 24.12 -2.72
N ALA A 55 -15.07 25.32 -2.43
CA ALA A 55 -13.63 25.60 -2.48
C ALA A 55 -12.82 24.70 -1.54
N LYS A 56 -13.36 24.39 -0.35
CA LYS A 56 -12.75 23.46 0.63
C LYS A 56 -12.72 22.03 0.08
N GLY A 57 -13.81 21.56 -0.53
CA GLY A 57 -13.88 20.24 -1.15
C GLY A 57 -12.93 20.10 -2.36
N LYS A 58 -12.92 21.09 -3.26
CA LYS A 58 -12.01 21.15 -4.41
C LYS A 58 -10.54 21.14 -3.99
N PHE A 59 -10.17 21.87 -2.93
CA PHE A 59 -8.81 21.87 -2.40
C PHE A 59 -8.36 20.45 -1.97
N ILE A 60 -9.20 19.73 -1.25
CA ILE A 60 -8.92 18.35 -0.83
C ILE A 60 -8.82 17.42 -2.03
N PHE A 61 -9.75 17.53 -2.99
CA PHE A 61 -9.76 16.70 -4.19
C PHE A 61 -8.50 16.89 -5.04
N GLN A 62 -8.08 18.14 -5.27
CA GLN A 62 -6.85 18.45 -6.01
C GLN A 62 -5.59 17.88 -5.33
N ARG A 63 -5.56 17.87 -3.99
CA ARG A 63 -4.48 17.21 -3.24
C ARG A 63 -4.48 15.70 -3.49
N TYR A 64 -5.65 15.07 -3.43
CA TYR A 64 -5.82 13.66 -3.74
C TYR A 64 -5.34 13.33 -5.16
N GLU A 65 -5.78 14.07 -6.18
CA GLU A 65 -5.42 13.80 -7.59
C GLU A 65 -3.90 13.77 -7.80
N LYS A 66 -3.19 14.73 -7.22
CA LYS A 66 -1.72 14.81 -7.30
C LYS A 66 -1.03 13.57 -6.74
N ILE A 67 -1.51 13.08 -5.59
CA ILE A 67 -0.96 11.86 -4.95
C ILE A 67 -1.40 10.61 -5.71
N ASN A 68 -2.65 10.58 -6.14
CA ASN A 68 -3.22 9.45 -6.84
C ASN A 68 -2.52 9.21 -8.18
N LYS A 69 -2.07 10.25 -8.86
CA LYS A 69 -1.23 10.09 -10.06
C LYS A 69 0.04 9.27 -9.76
N LEU A 70 0.79 9.65 -8.72
CA LEU A 70 1.98 8.90 -8.30
C LEU A 70 1.65 7.46 -7.91
N TYR A 71 0.55 7.27 -7.19
CA TYR A 71 0.07 5.94 -6.82
C TYR A 71 -0.25 5.06 -8.03
N ILE A 72 -0.98 5.60 -9.02
CA ILE A 72 -1.34 4.89 -10.24
C ILE A 72 -0.09 4.55 -11.07
N ASP A 73 0.85 5.50 -11.21
CA ASP A 73 2.11 5.25 -11.94
C ASP A 73 2.92 4.09 -11.31
N LEU A 74 2.94 4.02 -9.97
CA LEU A 74 3.58 2.92 -9.23
C LEU A 74 2.80 1.61 -9.37
N LEU A 75 1.47 1.66 -9.32
CA LEU A 75 0.64 0.48 -9.49
C LEU A 75 0.76 -0.12 -10.88
N ASP A 76 0.77 0.71 -11.92
CA ASP A 76 0.93 0.27 -13.30
C ASP A 76 2.31 -0.36 -13.51
N SER A 77 3.34 0.22 -12.89
CA SER A 77 4.69 -0.36 -12.83
C SER A 77 4.67 -1.73 -12.14
N ALA A 78 4.00 -1.87 -10.99
CA ALA A 78 3.90 -3.12 -10.24
C ALA A 78 3.12 -4.20 -10.97
N VAL A 79 2.05 -3.84 -11.69
CA VAL A 79 1.28 -4.79 -12.51
C VAL A 79 2.13 -5.34 -13.67
N LYS A 80 3.07 -4.55 -14.19
CA LYS A 80 3.98 -5.01 -15.27
C LYS A 80 5.05 -6.01 -14.78
N THR A 81 5.33 -6.08 -13.48
CA THR A 81 6.29 -7.06 -12.93
C THR A 81 5.68 -8.43 -12.64
N VAL A 82 4.38 -8.60 -12.89
CA VAL A 82 3.63 -9.83 -12.62
C VAL A 82 4.14 -10.97 -13.51
N GLY A 83 4.94 -11.86 -12.92
CA GLY A 83 5.41 -13.10 -13.57
C GLY A 83 4.48 -14.29 -13.34
N LYS A 84 4.99 -15.51 -13.47
CA LYS A 84 4.27 -16.76 -13.13
C LYS A 84 4.46 -17.20 -11.68
N GLU A 85 5.38 -16.57 -10.94
CA GLU A 85 5.69 -16.94 -9.56
C GLU A 85 4.55 -16.64 -8.58
N LYS A 86 4.43 -17.49 -7.55
CA LYS A 86 3.49 -17.34 -6.42
C LYS A 86 3.79 -16.10 -5.58
N LEU A 87 5.06 -15.67 -5.53
CA LEU A 87 5.49 -14.43 -4.91
C LEU A 87 5.55 -13.31 -5.96
N LEU A 88 4.78 -12.25 -5.75
CA LEU A 88 4.90 -11.00 -6.51
C LEU A 88 5.75 -10.03 -5.70
N VAL A 89 6.92 -9.67 -6.22
CA VAL A 89 7.80 -8.66 -5.62
C VAL A 89 7.77 -7.40 -6.45
N PHE A 90 7.51 -6.26 -5.80
CA PHE A 90 7.64 -4.94 -6.40
C PHE A 90 8.38 -4.01 -5.45
N THR A 91 9.38 -3.30 -5.95
CA THR A 91 10.10 -2.30 -5.18
C THR A 91 10.12 -0.96 -5.87
N TYR A 92 10.04 0.12 -5.10
CA TYR A 92 10.15 1.48 -5.61
C TYR A 92 10.94 2.37 -4.66
N SER A 93 11.45 3.48 -5.18
CA SER A 93 12.12 4.52 -4.39
C SER A 93 11.24 5.76 -4.40
N GLU A 94 10.82 6.22 -3.21
CA GLU A 94 10.05 7.45 -3.03
C GLU A 94 10.23 7.92 -1.60
N ASP A 95 10.88 9.07 -1.44
CA ASP A 95 11.27 9.55 -0.11
C ASP A 95 10.10 10.20 0.63
N LYS A 96 9.15 10.79 -0.10
CA LYS A 96 8.12 11.67 0.48
C LYS A 96 6.85 10.93 0.84
N MET A 97 6.52 9.84 0.15
CA MET A 97 5.24 9.14 0.31
C MET A 97 5.38 7.63 0.43
N SER A 98 4.69 7.06 1.41
CA SER A 98 4.58 5.61 1.58
C SER A 98 3.27 5.10 1.03
N PHE A 99 3.36 4.18 0.07
CA PHE A 99 2.28 3.50 -0.62
C PHE A 99 2.41 1.98 -0.52
N THR A 100 3.40 1.44 0.18
CA THR A 100 3.66 0.00 0.30
C THR A 100 2.42 -0.79 0.67
N GLY A 101 1.70 -0.35 1.71
CA GLY A 101 0.44 -0.97 2.13
C GLY A 101 -0.71 -0.79 1.13
N ASP A 102 -0.85 0.40 0.53
CA ASP A 102 -1.90 0.71 -0.45
C ASP A 102 -1.72 -0.11 -1.74
N LEU A 103 -0.48 -0.22 -2.22
CA LEU A 103 -0.11 -1.03 -3.38
C LEU A 103 -0.27 -2.51 -3.08
N ALA A 104 0.22 -2.99 -1.92
CA ALA A 104 0.13 -4.40 -1.58
C ALA A 104 -1.32 -4.89 -1.46
N ASN A 105 -2.21 -4.06 -0.90
CA ASN A 105 -3.64 -4.39 -0.82
C ASN A 105 -4.32 -4.38 -2.20
N GLU A 106 -4.01 -3.40 -3.07
CA GLU A 106 -4.61 -3.37 -4.41
C GLU A 106 -4.09 -4.49 -5.31
N LEU A 107 -2.80 -4.82 -5.21
CA LEU A 107 -2.20 -5.97 -5.89
C LEU A 107 -2.78 -7.29 -5.37
N LEU A 108 -3.02 -7.43 -4.07
CA LEU A 108 -3.68 -8.63 -3.52
C LEU A 108 -5.11 -8.77 -4.06
N TYR A 109 -5.83 -7.66 -4.20
CA TYR A 109 -7.16 -7.67 -4.79
C TYR A 109 -7.15 -8.08 -6.27
N ARG A 110 -6.13 -7.64 -7.04
CA ARG A 110 -5.96 -7.99 -8.46
C ARG A 110 -5.41 -9.41 -8.67
N PHE A 111 -4.58 -9.90 -7.76
CA PHE A 111 -3.87 -11.19 -7.84
C PHE A 111 -4.07 -12.00 -6.55
N PRO A 112 -5.29 -12.48 -6.26
CA PRO A 112 -5.67 -13.05 -4.96
C PRO A 112 -4.95 -14.35 -4.59
N ASP A 113 -4.40 -15.06 -5.58
CA ASP A 113 -3.74 -16.35 -5.39
C ASP A 113 -2.23 -16.23 -5.11
N ARG A 114 -1.73 -14.99 -4.95
CA ARG A 114 -0.30 -14.70 -4.75
C ARG A 114 -0.02 -14.17 -3.35
N ILE A 115 1.23 -14.34 -2.93
CA ILE A 115 1.81 -13.52 -1.86
C ILE A 115 2.35 -12.25 -2.51
N ILE A 116 1.97 -11.10 -1.97
CA ILE A 116 2.35 -9.80 -2.46
C ILE A 116 3.39 -9.19 -1.51
N MET A 117 4.55 -8.83 -2.05
CA MET A 117 5.60 -8.10 -1.36
C MET A 117 5.83 -6.77 -2.06
N VAL A 118 5.54 -5.67 -1.36
CA VAL A 118 5.85 -4.32 -1.84
C VAL A 118 6.88 -3.66 -0.93
N GLY A 119 8.06 -3.40 -1.46
CA GLY A 119 9.15 -2.72 -0.76
C GLY A 119 9.32 -1.27 -1.19
N ARG A 120 9.52 -0.36 -0.24
CA ARG A 120 9.98 1.01 -0.52
C ARG A 120 11.40 1.15 -0.01
N LYS A 121 12.31 1.50 -0.92
CA LYS A 121 13.68 1.89 -0.57
C LYS A 121 13.64 3.23 0.15
N LYS A 122 14.29 3.31 1.30
CA LYS A 122 14.47 4.54 2.06
C LYS A 122 15.77 4.44 2.84
N ASP A 123 16.69 5.37 2.60
CA ASP A 123 18.05 5.29 3.13
C ASP A 123 18.67 3.94 2.70
N ASP A 124 19.35 3.22 3.60
CA ASP A 124 19.92 1.89 3.32
C ASP A 124 18.94 0.72 3.63
N ASP A 125 17.66 1.04 3.83
CA ASP A 125 16.63 0.10 4.26
C ASP A 125 15.55 -0.08 3.18
N LEU A 126 14.96 -1.27 3.14
CA LEU A 126 13.69 -1.54 2.45
C LEU A 126 12.57 -1.74 3.46
N ARG A 127 11.59 -0.82 3.43
CA ARG A 127 10.34 -0.93 4.21
C ARG A 127 9.31 -1.67 3.40
N ILE A 128 8.89 -2.84 3.86
CA ILE A 128 8.14 -3.83 3.11
C ILE A 128 6.74 -4.00 3.70
N SER A 129 5.75 -4.17 2.83
CA SER A 129 4.41 -4.67 3.16
C SER A 129 4.21 -6.03 2.49
N LEU A 130 3.89 -7.04 3.29
CA LEU A 130 3.56 -8.39 2.85
C LEU A 130 2.06 -8.63 3.01
N ARG A 131 1.41 -9.16 1.97
CA ARG A 131 -0.02 -9.48 1.96
C ARG A 131 -0.26 -10.83 1.31
N SER A 132 -1.20 -11.58 1.85
CA SER A 132 -1.69 -12.82 1.26
C SER A 132 -3.20 -12.91 1.49
N LYS A 133 -3.89 -13.79 0.78
CA LYS A 133 -5.32 -14.06 1.05
C LYS A 133 -5.49 -15.20 2.05
N ASN A 134 -4.69 -16.26 1.91
CA ASN A 134 -4.89 -17.54 2.58
C ASN A 134 -3.61 -18.15 3.19
N ILE A 135 -2.48 -17.43 3.17
CA ILE A 135 -1.18 -17.98 3.62
C ILE A 135 -0.74 -17.24 4.88
N LEU A 136 -0.51 -17.97 5.97
CA LEU A 136 -0.02 -17.39 7.23
C LEU A 136 1.38 -16.79 7.04
N LEU A 137 1.46 -15.47 7.08
CA LEU A 137 2.69 -14.72 6.87
C LEU A 137 3.65 -14.69 8.08
N PRO A 138 3.19 -14.60 9.35
CA PRO A 138 4.11 -14.43 10.47
C PRO A 138 5.20 -15.52 10.56
N PRO A 139 4.89 -16.83 10.44
CA PRO A 139 5.92 -17.87 10.50
C PRO A 139 6.93 -17.79 9.35
N ILE A 140 6.47 -17.44 8.15
CA ILE A 140 7.31 -17.29 6.96
C ILE A 140 8.25 -16.10 7.15
N LEU A 141 7.71 -14.97 7.63
CA LEU A 141 8.45 -13.75 7.86
C LEU A 141 9.53 -13.94 8.94
N GLU A 142 9.16 -14.52 10.08
CA GLU A 142 10.08 -14.76 11.20
C GLU A 142 11.28 -15.61 10.77
N LYS A 143 11.03 -16.76 10.12
CA LYS A 143 12.09 -17.62 9.58
C LYS A 143 12.95 -16.90 8.54
N SER A 144 12.35 -16.07 7.71
CA SER A 144 13.06 -15.36 6.64
C SER A 144 13.94 -14.23 7.16
N LEU A 145 13.57 -13.62 8.29
CA LEU A 145 14.35 -12.56 8.97
C LEU A 145 15.46 -13.11 9.87
N ALA A 146 15.39 -14.37 10.31
CA ALA A 146 16.33 -14.92 11.29
C ALA A 146 17.81 -14.76 10.86
N GLY A 147 18.57 -13.97 11.62
CA GLY A 147 19.99 -13.72 11.33
C GLY A 147 20.26 -12.66 10.25
N LEU A 148 19.23 -12.03 9.67
CA LEU A 148 19.39 -10.82 8.85
C LEU A 148 19.26 -9.58 9.71
N GLU A 149 19.95 -8.51 9.33
CA GLU A 149 19.71 -7.19 9.91
C GLU A 149 18.36 -6.63 9.40
N GLY A 150 17.36 -6.69 10.27
CA GLY A 150 16.00 -6.30 9.97
C GLY A 150 15.02 -6.67 11.09
N TYR A 151 13.77 -6.26 10.94
CA TYR A 151 12.68 -6.60 11.85
C TYR A 151 11.36 -6.65 11.11
N GLY A 152 10.38 -7.35 11.66
CA GLY A 152 9.06 -7.43 11.05
C GLY A 152 8.03 -8.06 11.97
N GLY A 153 6.77 -7.98 11.58
CA GLY A 153 5.64 -8.51 12.33
C GLY A 153 4.32 -8.12 11.70
N GLY A 154 3.23 -8.61 12.27
CA GLY A 154 1.87 -8.27 11.85
C GLY A 154 0.87 -9.38 12.15
N HIS A 155 -0.20 -9.41 11.37
CA HIS A 155 -1.29 -10.37 11.50
C HIS A 155 -1.17 -11.47 10.46
N GLU A 156 -2.01 -12.51 10.61
CA GLU A 156 -2.03 -13.74 9.80
C GLU A 156 -1.79 -13.52 8.30
N TYR A 157 -2.44 -12.52 7.71
CA TYR A 157 -2.40 -12.29 6.25
C TYR A 157 -1.82 -10.92 5.86
N ALA A 158 -1.30 -10.16 6.83
CA ALA A 158 -0.73 -8.84 6.61
C ALA A 158 0.41 -8.56 7.58
N CYS A 159 1.64 -8.54 7.05
CA CYS A 159 2.83 -8.19 7.81
C CYS A 159 3.54 -6.96 7.23
N GLY A 160 4.32 -6.30 8.07
CA GLY A 160 5.33 -5.33 7.69
C GLY A 160 6.73 -5.86 8.01
N ALA A 161 7.72 -5.44 7.24
CA ALA A 161 9.12 -5.74 7.52
C ALA A 161 10.01 -4.55 7.18
N ASN A 162 11.18 -4.49 7.79
CA ASN A 162 12.30 -3.64 7.41
C ASN A 162 13.53 -4.54 7.30
N VAL A 163 14.26 -4.44 6.20
CA VAL A 163 15.53 -5.16 5.96
C VAL A 163 16.54 -4.23 5.31
N LYS A 164 17.83 -4.44 5.56
CA LYS A 164 18.89 -3.74 4.82
C LYS A 164 18.82 -4.05 3.33
N GLU A 165 19.13 -3.06 2.49
CA GLU A 165 19.18 -3.24 1.03
C GLU A 165 20.17 -4.34 0.63
N SER A 166 21.32 -4.42 1.32
CA SER A 166 22.32 -5.48 1.13
C SER A 166 21.77 -6.90 1.38
N HIS A 167 20.80 -7.05 2.28
CA HIS A 167 20.19 -8.34 2.63
C HIS A 167 18.92 -8.65 1.81
N PHE A 168 18.42 -7.70 1.01
CA PHE A 168 17.10 -7.83 0.40
C PHE A 168 16.99 -9.01 -0.58
N LYS A 169 18.05 -9.27 -1.36
CA LYS A 169 18.08 -10.42 -2.29
C LYS A 169 17.96 -11.74 -1.54
N GLU A 170 18.73 -11.89 -0.46
CA GLU A 170 18.68 -13.09 0.39
C GLU A 170 17.32 -13.22 1.08
N PHE A 171 16.76 -12.11 1.57
CA PHE A 171 15.43 -12.09 2.17
C PHE A 171 14.34 -12.62 1.23
N ILE A 172 14.35 -12.22 -0.06
CA ILE A 172 13.40 -12.74 -1.06
C ILE A 172 13.54 -14.25 -1.21
N GLU A 173 14.77 -14.77 -1.35
CA GLU A 173 15.00 -16.20 -1.53
C GLU A 173 14.56 -16.99 -0.29
N ARG A 174 14.80 -16.47 0.91
CA ARG A 174 14.31 -17.09 2.15
C ARG A 174 12.78 -17.08 2.24
N ILE A 175 12.12 -16.01 1.81
CA ILE A 175 10.65 -15.97 1.75
C ILE A 175 10.17 -17.07 0.79
N LYS A 176 10.73 -17.15 -0.42
CA LYS A 176 10.37 -18.19 -1.41
C LYS A 176 10.51 -19.60 -0.84
N ASN A 177 11.62 -19.89 -0.16
CA ASN A 177 11.89 -21.22 0.42
C ASN A 177 10.99 -21.57 1.62
N ASN A 178 10.44 -20.58 2.32
CA ASN A 178 9.57 -20.78 3.48
C ASN A 178 8.07 -20.71 3.12
N MET A 179 7.72 -20.54 1.83
CA MET A 179 6.33 -20.45 1.34
C MET A 179 5.66 -21.80 1.04
N ASP A 180 6.45 -22.87 1.07
CA ASP A 180 6.06 -24.27 0.91
C ASP A 180 5.98 -24.95 2.29
#